data_AF-A0A9X2DES8-F1
#
_entry.id   AF-A0A9X2DES8-F1
#
_cell.length_a   1.000
_cell.length_b   1.000
_cell.length_c   1.000
_cell.angle_alpha   90.00
_cell.angle_beta   90.00
_cell.angle_gamma   90.00
#
_symmetry.space_group_name_H-M   'P 1'
#
loop_
_entity.id
_entity.type
_entity.pdbx_description
1 polymer ?
#
loop_
_entity_poly.entity_id
_entity_poly.type
_entity_poly.pdbx_seq_one_letter_code
_entity_poly.pdbx_strand_id
1 'polypeptide(L)'
;MHSLCRKPALVPDCGGIIQQIAFAIPDVLLESVYDRNDGLLVPIGNLIATLPQEVTAFVVLSSNALPAAKTWLDRLKSGCSLTLIPVGGNTGGVPSPWIQDFFHVRTHDTGAVEILSRPDDVVASHLAHAIGVATVPVAIDLAGGDQLVGPDFRLVGWSSMKTNGLQTGDAAGFQGPAILTEVDHRPIRIFGYQVAGLSPMASTDATGSLPFAGRLHQVGFHVDQFVSVTGLERDGRPLLLVGEPDAPASPPNGIFENLRRQLDASVTHLIRQGFAVLRNPIPVAIALDSGKRLPRLYNNVLVENGLRPGRRKPLMWLPQFGDLEPLEDYDRANAGIWEELGFDVIPVPEWSRFASRNGALRCASKVISRQRNSPVTDMPIARKSITL
;
A
#
# COMPACT_ATOMS: atom_id res chain seq x y z
N MET A 1 -1.66 13.61 37.11
CA MET A 1 -1.67 12.67 35.97
C MET A 1 -1.34 13.46 34.72
N HIS A 2 -0.07 13.49 34.30
CA HIS A 2 0.28 14.07 33.01
C HIS A 2 -0.29 13.18 31.92
N SER A 3 -1.23 13.71 31.14
CA SER A 3 -1.61 13.12 29.87
C SER A 3 -0.34 12.96 29.05
N LEU A 4 0.15 11.73 28.89
CA LEU A 4 1.23 11.42 27.98
C LEU A 4 0.74 11.78 26.58
N CYS A 5 1.07 12.98 26.12
CA CYS A 5 0.86 13.41 24.75
C CYS A 5 1.55 12.37 23.86
N ARG A 6 0.80 11.54 23.13
CA ARG A 6 1.43 10.55 22.25
C ARG A 6 2.10 11.33 21.14
N LYS A 7 3.31 10.88 20.79
CA LYS A 7 4.05 11.45 19.67
C LYS A 7 3.22 11.28 18.39
N PRO A 8 3.29 12.26 17.46
CA PRO A 8 2.68 12.13 16.15
C PRO A 8 3.11 10.82 15.48
N ALA A 9 2.19 10.19 14.76
CA ALA A 9 2.42 8.90 14.09
C ALA A 9 1.80 8.90 12.70
N LEU A 10 2.41 8.15 11.79
CA LEU A 10 1.93 8.07 10.41
C LEU A 10 0.49 7.53 10.39
N VAL A 11 -0.28 8.01 9.41
CA VAL A 11 -1.59 7.43 9.09
C VAL A 11 -1.37 5.95 8.76
N PRO A 12 -2.03 5.01 9.46
CA PRO A 12 -1.86 3.59 9.20
C PRO A 12 -2.51 3.19 7.87
N ASP A 13 -2.00 2.12 7.25
CA ASP A 13 -2.56 1.52 6.02
C ASP A 13 -3.81 0.69 6.27
N CYS A 14 -4.10 0.39 7.54
CA CYS A 14 -5.28 -0.32 8.02
C CYS A 14 -5.84 0.38 9.27
N GLY A 15 -6.98 -0.07 9.77
CA GLY A 15 -7.65 0.51 10.93
C GLY A 15 -8.71 1.56 10.53
N GLY A 16 -9.72 1.72 11.39
CA GLY A 16 -10.76 2.74 11.22
C GLY A 16 -11.45 2.74 9.86
N ILE A 17 -12.11 3.85 9.53
CA ILE A 17 -12.63 4.12 8.18
C ILE A 17 -11.84 5.25 7.53
N ILE A 18 -11.65 5.18 6.21
CA ILE A 18 -11.02 6.23 5.42
C ILE A 18 -11.98 7.42 5.35
N GLN A 19 -11.50 8.62 5.69
CA GLN A 19 -12.26 9.86 5.57
C GLN A 19 -11.78 10.70 4.39
N GLN A 20 -10.47 10.74 4.19
CA GLN A 20 -9.86 11.52 3.13
C GLN A 20 -8.79 10.70 2.42
N ILE A 21 -8.78 10.80 1.10
CA ILE A 21 -7.84 10.10 0.23
C ILE A 21 -7.43 11.03 -0.91
N ALA A 22 -6.19 10.93 -1.37
CA ALA A 22 -5.67 11.73 -2.46
C ALA A 22 -5.24 10.85 -3.64
N PHE A 23 -5.34 11.40 -4.84
CA PHE A 23 -4.90 10.84 -6.12
C PHE A 23 -4.07 11.89 -6.86
N ALA A 24 -3.05 11.46 -7.59
CA ALA A 24 -2.28 12.31 -8.49
C ALA A 24 -2.60 11.90 -9.93
N ILE A 25 -2.95 12.86 -10.78
CA ILE A 25 -3.28 12.61 -12.19
C ILE A 25 -2.33 13.40 -13.09
N PRO A 26 -1.32 12.76 -13.68
CA PRO A 26 -0.47 13.36 -14.69
C PRO A 26 -1.22 13.79 -15.95
N ASP A 27 -0.79 14.87 -16.56
CA ASP A 27 -1.39 15.47 -17.76
C ASP A 27 -1.48 14.44 -18.91
N VAL A 28 -0.44 13.62 -19.08
CA VAL A 28 -0.37 12.56 -20.10
C VAL A 28 -1.50 11.52 -19.98
N LEU A 29 -2.07 11.31 -18.79
CA LEU A 29 -3.23 10.41 -18.65
C LEU A 29 -4.52 11.08 -19.15
N LEU A 30 -4.61 12.40 -19.04
CA LEU A 30 -5.77 13.20 -19.41
C LEU A 30 -5.82 13.55 -20.91
N GLU A 31 -4.72 13.41 -21.64
CA GLU A 31 -4.70 13.58 -23.10
C GLU A 31 -5.72 12.67 -23.81
N SER A 32 -5.90 11.46 -23.28
CA SER A 32 -6.78 10.42 -23.82
C SER A 32 -8.29 10.68 -23.64
N VAL A 33 -8.67 11.65 -22.80
CA VAL A 33 -10.06 12.01 -22.48
C VAL A 33 -10.81 12.54 -23.69
N TYR A 34 -10.11 13.26 -24.58
CA TYR A 34 -10.71 13.88 -25.77
C TYR A 34 -11.09 12.85 -26.84
N ASP A 35 -10.39 11.71 -26.87
CA ASP A 35 -10.67 10.61 -27.79
C ASP A 35 -11.72 9.61 -27.25
N ARG A 36 -12.33 9.91 -26.09
CA ARG A 36 -13.24 9.02 -25.34
C ARG A 36 -12.64 7.65 -25.02
N ASN A 37 -11.31 7.54 -25.07
CA ASN A 37 -10.58 6.36 -24.65
C ASN A 37 -9.88 6.70 -23.35
N ASP A 38 -10.59 6.58 -22.23
CA ASP A 38 -10.07 6.94 -20.91
C ASP A 38 -8.85 6.11 -20.50
N GLY A 39 -8.48 5.09 -21.29
CA GLY A 39 -7.15 4.50 -21.29
C GLY A 39 -6.68 4.10 -19.89
N LEU A 40 -5.61 4.72 -19.41
CA LEU A 40 -5.01 4.47 -18.10
C LEU A 40 -5.75 5.17 -16.95
N LEU A 41 -6.68 6.09 -17.22
CA LEU A 41 -7.54 6.69 -16.19
C LEU A 41 -8.65 5.75 -15.72
N VAL A 42 -9.06 4.78 -16.54
CA VAL A 42 -10.17 3.87 -16.22
C VAL A 42 -10.01 3.18 -14.86
N PRO A 43 -8.89 2.48 -14.55
CA PRO A 43 -8.71 1.84 -13.25
C PRO A 43 -8.73 2.81 -12.06
N ILE A 44 -8.17 4.03 -12.21
CA ILE A 44 -8.21 5.06 -11.15
C ILE A 44 -9.65 5.57 -10.97
N GLY A 45 -10.36 5.81 -12.07
CA GLY A 45 -11.77 6.21 -12.07
C GLY A 45 -12.67 5.15 -11.43
N ASN A 46 -12.42 3.87 -11.71
CA ASN A 46 -13.12 2.75 -11.08
C ASN A 46 -12.89 2.72 -9.57
N LEU A 47 -11.65 2.93 -9.11
CA LEU A 47 -11.38 3.07 -7.67
C LEU A 47 -12.16 4.24 -7.07
N ILE A 48 -12.08 5.43 -7.66
CA ILE A 48 -12.81 6.62 -7.19
C ILE A 48 -14.32 6.35 -7.12
N ALA A 49 -14.90 5.74 -8.16
CA ALA A 49 -16.33 5.45 -8.25
C ALA A 49 -16.82 4.48 -7.17
N THR A 50 -15.93 3.61 -6.66
CA THR A 50 -16.25 2.67 -5.57
C THR A 50 -16.06 3.26 -4.16
N LEU A 51 -15.56 4.50 -4.04
CA LEU A 51 -15.38 5.13 -2.74
C LEU A 51 -16.74 5.49 -2.10
N PRO A 52 -16.92 5.26 -0.79
CA PRO A 52 -18.16 5.56 -0.08
C PRO A 52 -18.47 7.07 -0.06
N GLN A 53 -19.75 7.42 0.09
CA GLN A 53 -20.22 8.80 -0.01
C GLN A 53 -19.60 9.73 1.04
N GLU A 54 -19.23 9.21 2.21
CA GLU A 54 -18.63 10.00 3.29
C GLU A 54 -17.14 10.27 3.07
N VAL A 55 -16.52 9.71 2.03
CA VAL A 55 -15.13 9.97 1.69
C VAL A 55 -15.02 11.28 0.91
N THR A 56 -14.00 12.07 1.24
CA THR A 56 -13.53 13.15 0.39
C THR A 56 -12.29 12.70 -0.37
N ALA A 57 -12.38 12.64 -1.70
CA ALA A 57 -11.28 12.34 -2.59
C ALA A 57 -10.70 13.63 -3.18
N PHE A 58 -9.40 13.83 -2.95
CA PHE A 58 -8.61 14.94 -3.51
C PHE A 58 -7.93 14.47 -4.79
N VAL A 59 -8.12 15.18 -5.89
CA VAL A 59 -7.51 14.86 -7.18
C VAL A 59 -6.53 15.97 -7.55
N VAL A 60 -5.24 15.69 -7.39
CA VAL A 60 -4.15 16.63 -7.67
C VAL A 60 -3.73 16.50 -9.13
N LEU A 61 -3.66 17.62 -9.84
CA LEU A 61 -3.43 17.68 -11.29
C LEU A 61 -2.83 19.01 -11.71
N SER A 62 -2.26 19.12 -12.90
CA SER A 62 -1.78 20.39 -13.45
C SER A 62 -2.94 21.36 -13.71
N SER A 63 -2.75 22.65 -13.41
CA SER A 63 -3.73 23.71 -13.72
C SER A 63 -4.19 23.68 -15.18
N ASN A 64 -3.31 23.31 -16.12
CA ASN A 64 -3.63 23.24 -17.54
C ASN A 64 -4.55 22.07 -17.90
N ALA A 65 -4.56 21.01 -17.08
CA ALA A 65 -5.34 19.80 -17.30
C ALA A 65 -6.74 19.88 -16.64
N LEU A 66 -7.07 20.99 -15.96
CA LEU A 66 -8.32 21.15 -15.22
C LEU A 66 -9.58 20.93 -16.07
N PRO A 67 -9.71 21.44 -17.31
CA PRO A 67 -10.90 21.19 -18.13
C PRO A 67 -11.07 19.71 -18.51
N ALA A 68 -9.99 19.03 -18.88
CA ALA A 68 -10.00 17.60 -19.20
C ALA A 68 -10.37 16.77 -17.97
N ALA A 69 -9.80 17.10 -16.80
CA ALA A 69 -10.09 16.42 -15.55
C ALA A 69 -11.55 16.56 -15.12
N LYS A 70 -12.15 17.76 -15.25
CA LYS A 70 -13.59 17.96 -14.99
C LYS A 70 -14.43 17.07 -15.91
N THR A 71 -14.13 17.09 -17.20
CA THR A 71 -14.83 16.26 -18.20
C THR A 71 -14.75 14.76 -17.86
N TRP A 72 -13.58 14.28 -17.45
CA TRP A 72 -13.39 12.90 -17.01
C TRP A 72 -14.16 12.58 -15.74
N LEU A 73 -14.04 13.41 -14.70
CA LEU A 73 -14.71 13.19 -13.40
C LEU A 73 -16.24 13.27 -13.50
N ASP A 74 -16.79 14.17 -14.33
CA ASP A 74 -18.23 14.28 -14.57
C ASP A 74 -18.84 13.01 -15.19
N ARG A 75 -18.01 12.18 -15.85
CA ARG A 75 -18.43 10.87 -16.38
C ARG A 75 -18.36 9.77 -15.33
N LEU A 76 -17.63 9.97 -14.23
CA LEU A 76 -17.57 9.00 -13.15
C LEU A 76 -18.89 9.03 -12.37
N LYS A 77 -19.46 7.86 -12.11
CA LYS A 77 -20.58 7.71 -11.17
C LYS A 77 -20.07 7.67 -9.73
N SER A 78 -19.34 8.70 -9.32
CA SER A 78 -18.76 8.78 -7.99
C SER A 78 -19.84 8.97 -6.92
N GLY A 79 -19.81 8.15 -5.88
CA GLY A 79 -20.60 8.38 -4.67
C GLY A 79 -19.97 9.39 -3.71
N CYS A 80 -18.63 9.52 -3.75
CA CYS A 80 -17.85 10.33 -2.81
C CYS A 80 -17.74 11.80 -3.22
N SER A 81 -17.32 12.65 -2.28
CA SER A 81 -17.04 14.06 -2.54
C SER A 81 -15.70 14.21 -3.27
N LEU A 82 -15.68 14.93 -4.40
CA LEU A 82 -14.47 15.15 -5.21
C LEU A 82 -14.01 16.61 -5.11
N THR A 83 -12.71 16.79 -4.83
CA THR A 83 -12.07 18.11 -4.80
C THR A 83 -10.86 18.12 -5.73
N LEU A 84 -10.90 18.97 -6.75
CA LEU A 84 -9.79 19.17 -7.68
C LEU A 84 -8.75 20.12 -7.08
N ILE A 85 -7.48 19.72 -7.08
CA ILE A 85 -6.37 20.51 -6.56
C ILE A 85 -5.41 20.81 -7.72
N PRO A 86 -5.53 21.99 -8.35
CA PRO A 86 -4.64 22.39 -9.43
C PRO A 86 -3.26 22.75 -8.89
N VAL A 87 -2.23 22.20 -9.52
CA VAL A 87 -0.82 22.52 -9.35
C VAL A 87 -0.41 23.41 -10.52
N GLY A 88 -0.01 24.64 -10.22
CA GLY A 88 0.32 25.66 -11.23
C GLY A 88 1.75 26.17 -11.12
N GLY A 89 2.18 26.91 -12.16
CA GLY A 89 3.48 27.57 -12.24
C GLY A 89 4.52 26.81 -13.10
N ASN A 90 5.79 27.20 -12.99
CA ASN A 90 6.94 26.54 -13.63
C ASN A 90 7.32 25.20 -12.93
N THR A 91 6.36 24.55 -12.26
CA THR A 91 6.57 23.49 -11.27
C THR A 91 6.61 22.08 -11.86
N GLY A 92 6.61 21.93 -13.18
CA GLY A 92 6.75 20.64 -13.85
C GLY A 92 5.52 19.72 -13.82
N GLY A 93 4.40 20.18 -13.25
CA GLY A 93 3.14 19.44 -13.21
C GLY A 93 3.15 18.23 -12.27
N VAL A 94 2.25 17.27 -12.52
CA VAL A 94 2.17 16.02 -11.76
C VAL A 94 2.96 14.93 -12.49
N PRO A 95 4.07 14.41 -11.93
CA PRO A 95 5.01 13.59 -12.69
C PRO A 95 4.60 12.12 -12.85
N SER A 96 3.73 11.61 -11.97
CA SER A 96 3.38 10.19 -11.88
C SER A 96 2.02 10.00 -11.19
N PRO A 97 1.24 8.95 -11.50
CA PRO A 97 0.02 8.65 -10.76
C PRO A 97 0.28 8.03 -9.38
N TRP A 98 1.52 7.67 -9.07
CA TRP A 98 1.92 6.98 -7.85
C TRP A 98 2.06 7.93 -6.65
N ILE A 99 0.96 8.59 -6.27
CA ILE A 99 0.94 9.59 -5.19
C ILE A 99 1.39 9.04 -3.84
N GLN A 100 1.28 7.72 -3.63
CA GLN A 100 1.71 7.06 -2.39
C GLN A 100 3.17 7.37 -2.04
N ASP A 101 4.01 7.61 -3.05
CA ASP A 101 5.45 7.82 -2.92
C ASP A 101 5.89 9.28 -2.78
N PHE A 102 5.00 10.24 -3.03
CA PHE A 102 5.38 11.66 -3.02
C PHE A 102 5.59 12.18 -1.58
N PHE A 103 4.73 11.75 -0.67
CA PHE A 103 4.75 12.23 0.71
C PHE A 103 4.22 11.20 1.69
N HIS A 104 4.46 11.44 2.97
CA HIS A 104 3.88 10.73 4.09
C HIS A 104 2.88 11.62 4.82
N VAL A 105 1.95 11.02 5.54
CA VAL A 105 0.94 11.76 6.30
C VAL A 105 1.03 11.33 7.75
N ARG A 106 1.12 12.31 8.66
CA ARG A 106 1.23 12.08 10.10
C ARG A 106 0.02 12.69 10.79
N THR A 107 -0.43 12.02 11.86
CA THR A 107 -1.56 12.45 12.68
C THR A 107 -1.11 12.70 14.10
N HIS A 108 -1.64 13.77 14.67
CA HIS A 108 -1.50 14.13 16.08
C HIS A 108 -2.65 13.54 16.89
N ASP A 109 -2.49 13.47 18.21
CA ASP A 109 -3.58 13.04 19.11
C ASP A 109 -4.81 13.94 19.08
N THR A 110 -4.61 15.22 18.72
CA THR A 110 -5.70 16.19 18.51
C THR A 110 -6.53 15.89 17.26
N GLY A 111 -6.10 14.94 16.43
CA GLY A 111 -6.68 14.68 15.11
C GLY A 111 -6.11 15.58 14.01
N ALA A 112 -5.23 16.53 14.35
CA ALA A 112 -4.53 17.34 13.35
C ALA A 112 -3.67 16.47 12.44
N VAL A 113 -3.67 16.80 11.15
CA VAL A 113 -2.91 16.10 10.11
C VAL A 113 -1.77 17.01 9.65
N GLU A 114 -0.64 16.43 9.28
CA GLU A 114 0.46 17.12 8.60
C GLU A 114 1.05 16.23 7.51
N ILE A 115 1.59 16.87 6.47
CA ILE A 115 2.19 16.20 5.32
C ILE A 115 3.71 16.30 5.43
N LEU A 116 4.39 15.15 5.42
CA LEU A 116 5.84 15.04 5.47
C LEU A 116 6.34 14.76 4.06
N SER A 117 7.13 15.67 3.50
CA SER A 117 7.64 15.52 2.13
C SER A 117 9.08 15.98 2.03
N ARG A 118 9.73 15.64 0.91
CA ARG A 118 10.98 16.29 0.54
C ARG A 118 10.74 17.80 0.33
N PRO A 119 11.77 18.64 0.54
CA PRO A 119 11.73 20.01 0.07
C PRO A 119 11.35 20.04 -1.41
N ASP A 120 10.54 21.03 -1.79
CA ASP A 120 10.10 21.28 -3.18
C ASP A 120 9.17 20.23 -3.80
N ASP A 121 8.61 19.29 -3.02
CA ASP A 121 7.53 18.44 -3.53
C ASP A 121 6.26 19.28 -3.73
N VAL A 122 6.01 19.63 -5.00
CA VAL A 122 4.92 20.53 -5.41
C VAL A 122 3.55 19.91 -5.20
N VAL A 123 3.43 18.58 -5.32
CA VAL A 123 2.16 17.88 -5.11
C VAL A 123 1.80 17.89 -3.64
N ALA A 124 2.76 17.56 -2.76
CA ALA A 124 2.59 17.61 -1.31
C ALA A 124 2.25 19.03 -0.83
N SER A 125 2.98 20.05 -1.32
CA SER A 125 2.79 21.44 -0.94
C SER A 125 1.41 21.99 -1.34
N HIS A 126 0.99 21.78 -2.59
CA HIS A 126 -0.31 22.24 -3.07
C HIS A 126 -1.47 21.50 -2.39
N LEU A 127 -1.35 20.18 -2.19
CA LEU A 127 -2.33 19.40 -1.45
C LEU A 127 -2.46 19.93 -0.02
N ALA A 128 -1.35 20.10 0.70
CA ALA A 128 -1.33 20.58 2.07
C ALA A 128 -2.01 21.95 2.21
N HIS A 129 -1.67 22.88 1.32
CA HIS A 129 -2.28 24.20 1.27
C HIS A 129 -3.79 24.13 1.03
N ALA A 130 -4.23 23.34 0.05
CA ALA A 130 -5.64 23.22 -0.30
C ALA A 130 -6.51 22.63 0.82
N ILE A 131 -5.95 21.71 1.63
CA ILE A 131 -6.67 21.09 2.75
C ILE A 131 -6.39 21.75 4.11
N GLY A 132 -5.60 22.83 4.13
CA GLY A 132 -5.33 23.61 5.34
C GLY A 132 -4.45 22.91 6.38
N VAL A 133 -3.52 22.06 5.95
CA VAL A 133 -2.58 21.35 6.85
C VAL A 133 -1.14 21.82 6.67
N ALA A 134 -0.31 21.59 7.69
CA ALA A 134 1.10 21.93 7.63
C ALA A 134 1.88 20.95 6.74
N THR A 135 2.90 21.46 6.03
CA THR A 135 3.98 20.65 5.47
C THR A 135 5.19 20.65 6.41
N VAL A 136 5.78 19.48 6.60
CA VAL A 136 7.02 19.31 7.36
C VAL A 136 8.08 18.76 6.40
N PRO A 137 9.10 19.55 6.06
CA PRO A 137 10.18 19.06 5.22
C PRO A 137 10.96 17.97 5.97
N VAL A 138 11.16 16.84 5.33
CA VAL A 138 11.93 15.72 5.87
C VAL A 138 12.97 15.27 4.87
N ALA A 139 14.21 15.08 5.33
CA ALA A 139 15.31 14.57 4.52
C ALA A 139 15.34 13.03 4.52
N ILE A 140 14.17 12.40 4.38
CA ILE A 140 14.05 10.94 4.26
C ILE A 140 13.94 10.54 2.79
N ASP A 141 14.67 9.50 2.41
CA ASP A 141 14.49 8.82 1.14
C ASP A 141 13.66 7.55 1.37
N LEU A 142 12.35 7.72 1.55
CA LEU A 142 11.44 6.64 1.84
C LEU A 142 10.20 6.76 0.95
N ALA A 143 10.12 5.91 -0.07
CA ALA A 143 8.91 5.75 -0.86
C ALA A 143 7.78 5.16 0.01
N GLY A 144 6.56 5.65 -0.17
CA GLY A 144 5.41 5.17 0.58
C GLY A 144 4.97 3.75 0.19
N GLY A 145 5.33 3.28 -1.01
CA GLY A 145 5.18 1.90 -1.42
C GLY A 145 6.16 0.95 -0.73
N ASP A 146 7.35 1.44 -0.38
CA ASP A 146 8.38 0.65 0.32
C ASP A 146 8.22 0.65 1.85
N GLN A 147 7.06 1.10 2.33
CA GLN A 147 6.67 1.05 3.72
C GLN A 147 5.19 0.72 3.87
N LEU A 148 4.90 -0.19 4.79
CA LEU A 148 3.55 -0.42 5.31
C LEU A 148 3.48 -0.01 6.77
N VAL A 149 2.42 0.71 7.14
CA VAL A 149 2.18 1.23 8.48
C VAL A 149 1.02 0.45 9.12
N GLY A 150 1.35 -0.43 10.05
CA GLY A 150 0.37 -1.14 10.86
C GLY A 150 -0.16 -0.31 12.04
N PRO A 151 -1.04 -0.88 12.88
CA PRO A 151 -1.57 -0.20 14.06
C PRO A 151 -0.46 0.21 15.04
N ASP A 152 0.50 -0.70 15.26
CA ASP A 152 1.55 -0.63 16.26
C ASP A 152 2.94 -1.01 15.74
N PHE A 153 3.09 -1.21 14.43
CA PHE A 153 4.37 -1.52 13.79
C PHE A 153 4.52 -0.77 12.46
N ARG A 154 5.75 -0.72 11.94
CA ARG A 154 6.05 -0.36 10.56
C ARG A 154 6.81 -1.50 9.91
N LEU A 155 6.42 -1.89 8.72
CA LEU A 155 7.17 -2.81 7.88
C LEU A 155 7.83 -2.01 6.76
N VAL A 156 9.15 -1.95 6.75
CA VAL A 156 9.93 -1.14 5.81
C VAL A 156 10.79 -2.05 4.95
N GLY A 157 10.85 -1.78 3.66
CA GLY A 157 11.71 -2.50 2.74
C GLY A 157 13.19 -2.32 3.08
N TRP A 158 13.96 -3.41 2.97
CA TRP A 158 15.41 -3.36 3.14
C TRP A 158 16.09 -2.32 2.22
N SER A 159 15.58 -2.07 1.00
CA SER A 159 16.12 -1.01 0.13
C SER A 159 16.07 0.35 0.81
N SER A 160 14.90 0.74 1.33
CA SER A 160 14.74 2.00 2.05
C SER A 160 15.58 2.07 3.31
N MET A 161 15.69 0.96 4.06
CA MET A 161 16.55 0.92 5.25
C MET A 161 18.02 1.22 4.91
N LYS A 162 18.53 0.60 3.83
CA LYS A 162 19.90 0.80 3.37
C LYS A 162 20.14 2.23 2.89
N THR A 163 19.23 2.80 2.11
CA THR A 163 19.37 4.17 1.58
C THR A 163 19.39 5.21 2.71
N ASN A 164 18.66 4.96 3.80
CA ASN A 164 18.64 5.83 4.98
C ASN A 164 19.72 5.48 6.03
N GLY A 165 20.78 4.78 5.63
CA GLY A 165 22.02 4.66 6.42
C GLY A 165 22.15 3.43 7.31
N LEU A 166 21.22 2.46 7.26
CA LEU A 166 21.41 1.19 7.98
C LEU A 166 22.54 0.37 7.32
N GLN A 167 23.59 0.06 8.08
CA GLN A 167 24.74 -0.70 7.59
C GLN A 167 24.51 -2.22 7.67
N THR A 168 25.17 -2.97 6.78
CA THR A 168 25.13 -4.43 6.78
C THR A 168 25.87 -4.98 8.00
N GLY A 169 25.14 -5.16 9.10
CA GLY A 169 25.67 -5.63 10.40
C GLY A 169 24.78 -5.24 11.57
N ASP A 170 24.06 -4.12 11.43
CA ASP A 170 23.20 -3.56 12.48
C ASP A 170 21.83 -4.22 12.59
N ALA A 171 21.47 -5.09 11.63
CA ALA A 171 20.19 -5.77 11.63
C ALA A 171 20.04 -6.82 12.75
N ALA A 172 21.08 -7.04 13.56
CA ALA A 172 21.01 -7.78 14.82
C ALA A 172 20.41 -6.96 16.00
N GLY A 173 20.18 -5.65 15.82
CA GLY A 173 19.44 -4.80 16.75
C GLY A 173 18.28 -4.13 16.01
N PHE A 174 17.04 -4.48 16.35
CA PHE A 174 15.80 -4.05 15.68
C PHE A 174 15.45 -2.54 15.78
N GLN A 175 16.44 -1.64 15.86
CA GLN A 175 16.22 -0.20 15.78
C GLN A 175 16.58 0.29 14.39
N GLY A 176 15.58 0.78 13.66
CA GLY A 176 15.83 1.44 12.37
C GLY A 176 16.63 2.74 12.56
N PRO A 177 17.15 3.33 11.46
CA PRO A 177 17.83 4.62 11.50
C PRO A 177 17.04 5.66 12.32
N ALA A 178 17.73 6.47 13.11
CA ALA A 178 17.11 7.46 14.00
C ALA A 178 16.12 8.37 13.26
N ILE A 179 16.47 8.77 12.03
CA ILE A 179 15.62 9.61 11.17
C ILE A 179 14.26 8.96 10.87
N LEU A 180 14.19 7.64 10.73
CA LEU A 180 12.92 6.94 10.52
C LEU A 180 12.09 6.92 11.81
N THR A 181 12.73 6.86 12.97
CA THR A 181 12.05 6.86 14.28
C THR A 181 11.47 8.25 14.63
N GLU A 182 12.05 9.33 14.08
CA GLU A 182 11.51 10.69 14.19
C GLU A 182 10.22 10.90 13.38
N VAL A 183 10.11 10.22 12.24
CA VAL A 183 8.90 10.24 11.41
C VAL A 183 7.74 9.52 12.10
N ASP A 184 8.02 8.37 12.71
CA ASP A 184 7.04 7.57 13.44
C ASP A 184 7.73 6.70 14.49
N HIS A 185 7.19 6.75 15.71
CA HIS A 185 7.71 6.07 16.88
C HIS A 185 7.42 4.56 16.91
N ARG A 186 6.54 4.04 16.04
CA ARG A 186 6.23 2.62 15.98
C ARG A 186 7.50 1.79 15.67
N PRO A 187 7.67 0.63 16.33
CA PRO A 187 8.75 -0.30 16.02
C PRO A 187 8.82 -0.64 14.53
N ILE A 188 10.04 -0.59 13.99
CA ILE A 188 10.31 -0.97 12.60
C ILE A 188 10.58 -2.49 12.54
N ARG A 189 10.03 -3.11 11.51
CA ARG A 189 10.30 -4.46 11.03
C ARG A 189 10.74 -4.36 9.58
N ILE A 190 11.55 -5.31 9.13
CA ILE A 190 12.21 -5.23 7.83
C ILE A 190 11.62 -6.27 6.89
N PHE A 191 11.18 -5.84 5.70
CA PHE A 191 10.85 -6.74 4.62
C PHE A 191 12.09 -7.03 3.77
N GLY A 192 12.41 -8.31 3.64
CA GLY A 192 13.56 -8.79 2.89
C GLY A 192 13.90 -10.23 3.22
N TYR A 193 14.90 -10.75 2.54
CA TYR A 193 15.37 -12.12 2.69
C TYR A 193 16.90 -12.19 2.77
N GLN A 194 17.41 -13.28 3.35
CA GLN A 194 18.83 -13.61 3.33
C GLN A 194 19.11 -14.62 2.23
N VAL A 195 20.26 -14.53 1.56
CA VAL A 195 20.65 -15.50 0.51
C VAL A 195 20.71 -16.93 1.06
N ALA A 196 21.14 -17.10 2.31
CA ALA A 196 21.15 -18.41 2.98
C ALA A 196 19.74 -19.04 3.09
N GLY A 197 18.69 -18.20 3.11
CA GLY A 197 17.29 -18.66 3.11
C GLY A 197 16.77 -19.10 1.74
N LEU A 198 17.55 -18.97 0.66
CA LEU A 198 17.15 -19.41 -0.69
C LEU A 198 17.43 -20.90 -0.97
N SER A 199 18.15 -21.58 -0.08
CA SER A 199 18.53 -22.98 -0.21
C SER A 199 17.56 -23.88 0.58
N PRO A 200 17.06 -24.99 0.00
CA PRO A 200 16.18 -25.93 0.70
C PRO A 200 16.88 -26.69 1.85
N MET A 201 18.21 -26.62 1.94
CA MET A 201 19.05 -27.27 2.96
C MET A 201 19.54 -26.32 4.08
N ALA A 202 18.83 -25.23 4.37
CA ALA A 202 19.11 -24.47 5.58
C ALA A 202 18.68 -25.31 6.80
N SER A 203 19.55 -26.23 7.22
CA SER A 203 19.38 -27.08 8.38
C SER A 203 19.07 -26.20 9.59
N THR A 204 17.93 -26.46 10.20
CA THR A 204 17.63 -25.98 11.53
C THR A 204 18.64 -26.59 12.48
N ASP A 205 19.55 -25.78 13.00
CA ASP A 205 20.35 -26.19 14.16
C ASP A 205 19.39 -26.53 15.31
N ALA A 206 19.80 -27.43 16.22
CA ALA A 206 18.99 -27.99 17.30
C ALA A 206 18.42 -26.95 18.32
N THR A 207 18.64 -25.66 18.07
CA THR A 207 18.10 -24.50 18.80
C THR A 207 17.06 -23.69 18.01
N GLY A 208 16.75 -24.07 16.76
CA GLY A 208 15.70 -23.44 15.93
C GLY A 208 16.04 -22.04 15.39
N SER A 209 17.23 -21.50 15.68
CA SER A 209 17.68 -20.20 15.22
C SER A 209 18.90 -20.33 14.32
N LEU A 210 18.74 -20.07 13.01
CA LEU A 210 19.88 -19.64 12.21
C LEU A 210 20.32 -18.27 12.78
N PRO A 211 21.57 -18.10 13.21
CA PRO A 211 22.05 -16.80 13.63
C PRO A 211 21.81 -15.79 12.50
N PHE A 212 21.30 -14.61 12.86
CA PHE A 212 21.12 -13.50 11.92
C PHE A 212 22.51 -12.98 11.53
N ALA A 213 23.18 -13.68 10.62
CA ALA A 213 24.52 -13.37 10.15
C ALA A 213 24.50 -13.40 8.62
N GLY A 214 24.08 -12.29 8.00
CA GLY A 214 24.02 -12.21 6.55
C GLY A 214 23.45 -10.90 6.02
N ARG A 215 23.85 -10.55 4.80
CA ARG A 215 23.32 -9.40 4.06
C ARG A 215 21.87 -9.68 3.68
N LEU A 216 20.98 -8.73 3.98
CA LEU A 216 19.60 -8.76 3.50
C LEU A 216 19.51 -8.29 2.04
N HIS A 217 18.48 -8.78 1.37
CA HIS A 217 18.06 -8.44 0.02
C HIS A 217 16.55 -8.22 0.02
N GLN A 218 16.03 -7.52 -0.98
CA GLN A 218 14.61 -7.24 -1.12
C GLN A 218 14.06 -7.87 -2.39
N VAL A 219 12.81 -8.35 -2.31
CA VAL A 219 12.02 -8.78 -3.46
C VAL A 219 11.28 -7.59 -4.03
N GLY A 220 11.34 -7.42 -5.35
CA GLY A 220 10.76 -6.24 -6.00
C GLY A 220 11.44 -4.95 -5.58
N PHE A 221 10.78 -3.84 -5.88
CA PHE A 221 11.25 -2.51 -5.51
C PHE A 221 10.49 -1.95 -4.29
N HIS A 222 9.23 -2.34 -4.08
CA HIS A 222 8.40 -1.89 -2.97
C HIS A 222 7.75 -3.07 -2.21
N VAL A 223 7.59 -2.91 -0.90
CA VAL A 223 6.92 -3.89 -0.02
C VAL A 223 5.46 -4.12 -0.43
N ASP A 224 4.74 -3.07 -0.81
CA ASP A 224 3.31 -3.12 -1.13
C ASP A 224 2.96 -3.82 -2.45
N GLN A 225 3.97 -4.28 -3.19
CA GLN A 225 3.78 -5.17 -4.34
C GLN A 225 3.36 -6.57 -3.92
N PHE A 226 3.83 -7.02 -2.76
CA PHE A 226 3.72 -8.41 -2.33
C PHE A 226 3.14 -8.56 -0.93
N VAL A 227 2.99 -7.49 -0.16
CA VAL A 227 2.52 -7.56 1.22
C VAL A 227 1.35 -6.59 1.42
N SER A 228 0.31 -7.08 2.10
CA SER A 228 -0.80 -6.25 2.59
C SER A 228 -0.85 -6.33 4.11
N VAL A 229 -1.10 -5.19 4.76
CA VAL A 229 -1.46 -5.17 6.18
C VAL A 229 -2.97 -5.37 6.30
N THR A 230 -3.39 -6.37 7.07
CA THR A 230 -4.82 -6.69 7.22
C THR A 230 -5.49 -5.88 8.34
N GLY A 231 -4.71 -5.38 9.31
CA GLY A 231 -5.24 -4.80 10.55
C GLY A 231 -5.82 -5.85 11.52
N LEU A 232 -5.65 -7.14 11.23
CA LEU A 232 -6.07 -8.26 12.06
C LEU A 232 -4.85 -8.90 12.77
N GLU A 233 -5.15 -9.76 13.74
CA GLU A 233 -4.16 -10.58 14.44
C GLU A 233 -4.53 -12.07 14.31
N ARG A 234 -3.52 -12.94 14.33
CA ARG A 234 -3.68 -14.39 14.47
C ARG A 234 -2.71 -14.90 15.53
N ASP A 235 -3.24 -15.57 16.55
CA ASP A 235 -2.48 -16.04 17.72
C ASP A 235 -1.68 -14.92 18.41
N GLY A 236 -2.29 -13.73 18.54
CA GLY A 236 -1.66 -12.55 19.13
C GLY A 236 -0.54 -11.91 18.30
N ARG A 237 -0.37 -12.33 17.04
CA ARG A 237 0.59 -11.75 16.10
C ARG A 237 -0.12 -10.96 15.01
N PRO A 238 0.36 -9.78 14.60
CA PRO A 238 -0.22 -9.06 13.47
C PRO A 238 -0.22 -9.93 12.21
N LEU A 239 -1.35 -9.98 11.52
CA LEU A 239 -1.54 -10.81 10.33
C LEU A 239 -1.21 -10.01 9.06
N LEU A 240 -0.24 -10.51 8.30
CA LEU A 240 0.10 -10.02 6.98
C LEU A 240 -0.43 -10.99 5.92
N LEU A 241 -0.88 -10.44 4.80
CA LEU A 241 -1.12 -11.22 3.58
C LEU A 241 0.10 -11.06 2.68
N VAL A 242 0.72 -12.16 2.25
CA VAL A 242 1.93 -12.13 1.43
C VAL A 242 1.75 -12.96 0.17
N GLY A 243 1.96 -12.35 -0.99
CA GLY A 243 1.78 -12.97 -2.30
C GLY A 243 2.61 -14.23 -2.50
N GLU A 244 1.96 -15.29 -2.97
CA GLU A 244 2.55 -16.54 -3.41
C GLU A 244 2.51 -16.58 -4.94
N PRO A 245 3.66 -16.43 -5.61
CA PRO A 245 3.72 -16.49 -7.06
C PRO A 245 3.10 -17.78 -7.58
N ASP A 246 2.21 -17.63 -8.55
CA ASP A 246 1.70 -18.70 -9.37
C ASP A 246 1.94 -18.39 -10.86
N ALA A 247 2.07 -19.43 -11.68
CA ALA A 247 2.32 -19.32 -13.10
C ALA A 247 1.18 -20.00 -13.86
N PRO A 248 0.17 -19.25 -14.34
CA PRO A 248 -0.86 -19.85 -15.18
C PRO A 248 -0.24 -20.39 -16.48
N ALA A 249 -0.29 -21.71 -16.66
CA ALA A 249 -0.11 -22.43 -17.93
C ALA A 249 1.15 -22.11 -18.79
N SER A 250 2.30 -21.80 -18.20
CA SER A 250 3.60 -21.75 -18.89
C SER A 250 4.59 -22.74 -18.27
N PRO A 251 5.55 -23.31 -19.01
CA PRO A 251 6.60 -24.11 -18.39
C PRO A 251 7.32 -23.26 -17.32
N PRO A 252 7.72 -23.86 -16.19
CA PRO A 252 8.47 -23.18 -15.14
C PRO A 252 9.66 -22.44 -15.77
N ASN A 253 9.69 -21.11 -15.62
CA ASN A 253 10.85 -20.32 -16.01
C ASN A 253 11.62 -19.93 -14.75
N GLY A 254 12.94 -19.76 -14.86
CA GLY A 254 13.79 -19.48 -13.69
C GLY A 254 13.41 -18.19 -12.94
N ILE A 255 12.69 -17.26 -13.58
CA ILE A 255 12.20 -16.02 -12.96
C ILE A 255 11.12 -16.33 -11.92
N PHE A 256 10.15 -17.19 -12.27
CA PHE A 256 9.07 -17.62 -11.38
C PHE A 256 9.62 -18.31 -10.13
N GLU A 257 10.45 -19.34 -10.33
CA GLU A 257 11.05 -20.10 -9.22
C GLU A 257 11.93 -19.23 -8.33
N ASN A 258 12.62 -18.25 -8.92
CA ASN A 258 13.40 -17.30 -8.15
C ASN A 258 12.51 -16.37 -7.33
N LEU A 259 11.44 -15.80 -7.91
CA LEU A 259 10.50 -14.95 -7.19
C LEU A 259 9.85 -15.70 -6.02
N ARG A 260 9.42 -16.95 -6.24
CA ARG A 260 8.82 -17.80 -5.21
C ARG A 260 9.79 -18.03 -4.05
N ARG A 261 11.01 -18.50 -4.32
CA ARG A 261 12.04 -18.72 -3.28
C ARG A 261 12.36 -17.46 -2.49
N GLN A 262 12.45 -16.31 -3.15
CA GLN A 262 12.72 -15.04 -2.48
C GLN A 262 11.57 -14.59 -1.57
N LEU A 263 10.32 -14.80 -1.98
CA LEU A 263 9.14 -14.50 -1.16
C LEU A 263 9.01 -15.48 0.00
N ASP A 264 9.26 -16.77 -0.20
CA ASP A 264 9.22 -17.77 0.87
C ASP A 264 10.29 -17.49 1.94
N ALA A 265 11.49 -17.08 1.51
CA ALA A 265 12.55 -16.64 2.42
C ALA A 265 12.16 -15.34 3.15
N SER A 266 11.49 -14.40 2.48
CA SER A 266 10.96 -13.19 3.11
C SER A 266 9.87 -13.49 4.13
N VAL A 267 8.96 -14.44 3.85
CA VAL A 267 7.93 -14.91 4.77
C VAL A 267 8.56 -15.54 6.02
N THR A 268 9.58 -16.37 5.84
CA THR A 268 10.33 -16.95 6.97
C THR A 268 10.92 -15.84 7.85
N HIS A 269 11.45 -14.78 7.25
CA HIS A 269 11.98 -13.63 7.97
C HIS A 269 10.88 -12.83 8.71
N LEU A 270 9.72 -12.63 8.09
CA LEU A 270 8.56 -11.97 8.72
C LEU A 270 8.04 -12.77 9.93
N ILE A 271 7.93 -14.08 9.81
CA ILE A 271 7.49 -14.95 10.92
C ILE A 271 8.45 -14.84 12.12
N ARG A 272 9.76 -14.86 11.87
CA ARG A 272 10.79 -14.66 12.90
C ARG A 272 10.71 -13.29 13.58
N GLN A 273 10.18 -12.29 12.88
CA GLN A 273 9.95 -10.94 13.38
C GLN A 273 8.64 -10.77 14.17
N GLY A 274 7.89 -11.85 14.35
CA GLY A 274 6.67 -11.89 15.16
C GLY A 274 5.37 -11.72 14.38
N PHE A 275 5.38 -11.81 13.04
CA PHE A 275 4.16 -11.77 12.25
C PHE A 275 3.50 -13.15 12.10
N ALA A 276 2.18 -13.15 12.00
CA ALA A 276 1.46 -14.23 11.34
C ALA A 276 1.38 -13.91 9.84
N VAL A 277 1.46 -14.92 8.99
CA VAL A 277 1.42 -14.75 7.53
C VAL A 277 0.36 -15.68 6.94
N LEU A 278 -0.49 -15.12 6.09
CA LEU A 278 -1.35 -15.85 5.17
C LEU A 278 -0.86 -15.62 3.74
N ARG A 279 -0.96 -16.63 2.88
CA ARG A 279 -0.53 -16.56 1.48
C ARG A 279 -1.74 -16.29 0.58
N ASN A 280 -1.55 -15.49 -0.47
CA ASN A 280 -2.53 -15.30 -1.53
C ASN A 280 -1.90 -15.53 -2.90
N PRO A 281 -2.61 -16.15 -3.86
CA PRO A 281 -2.02 -16.44 -5.15
C PRO A 281 -1.84 -15.16 -5.98
N ILE A 282 -0.63 -14.96 -6.54
CA ILE A 282 -0.33 -13.86 -7.46
C ILE A 282 0.17 -14.39 -8.81
N PRO A 283 -0.59 -14.25 -9.90
CA PRO A 283 -0.18 -14.74 -11.20
C PRO A 283 0.96 -13.89 -11.76
N VAL A 284 1.97 -14.56 -12.34
CA VAL A 284 3.01 -13.91 -13.13
C VAL A 284 2.66 -14.01 -14.62
N ALA A 285 2.05 -12.95 -15.14
CA ALA A 285 1.50 -12.90 -16.50
C ALA A 285 2.20 -11.85 -17.38
N ILE A 286 2.08 -12.01 -18.70
CA ILE A 286 2.62 -11.07 -19.70
C ILE A 286 1.71 -9.84 -19.74
N ALA A 287 2.26 -8.65 -19.45
CA ALA A 287 1.52 -7.40 -19.50
C ALA A 287 1.13 -7.05 -20.94
N LEU A 288 -0.16 -6.69 -21.14
CA LEU A 288 -0.79 -6.49 -22.44
C LEU A 288 -0.08 -5.44 -23.33
N ASP A 289 0.42 -4.37 -22.73
CA ASP A 289 0.98 -3.21 -23.44
C ASP A 289 2.49 -3.28 -23.69
N SER A 290 3.23 -4.08 -22.92
CA SER A 290 4.70 -4.09 -22.93
C SER A 290 5.34 -5.44 -23.24
N GLY A 291 4.56 -6.53 -23.19
CA GLY A 291 5.08 -7.89 -23.33
C GLY A 291 5.96 -8.37 -22.16
N LYS A 292 6.13 -7.55 -21.11
CA LYS A 292 6.92 -7.91 -19.93
C LYS A 292 6.15 -8.91 -19.07
N ARG A 293 6.84 -9.96 -18.61
CA ARG A 293 6.28 -10.92 -17.66
C ARG A 293 6.44 -10.37 -16.24
N LEU A 294 5.32 -10.03 -15.59
CA LEU A 294 5.27 -9.33 -14.31
C LEU A 294 4.19 -9.94 -13.39
N PRO A 295 4.36 -9.87 -12.06
CA PRO A 295 3.30 -10.28 -11.13
C PRO A 295 2.10 -9.33 -11.21
N ARG A 296 0.89 -9.85 -10.97
CA ARG A 296 -0.30 -9.01 -10.74
C ARG A 296 -0.45 -8.70 -9.26
N LEU A 297 -0.55 -7.42 -8.94
CA LEU A 297 -0.37 -6.89 -7.60
C LEU A 297 -1.64 -6.97 -6.75
N TYR A 298 -2.14 -8.17 -6.48
CA TYR A 298 -3.32 -8.38 -5.61
C TYR A 298 -3.12 -7.92 -4.16
N ASN A 299 -1.87 -7.75 -3.72
CA ASN A 299 -1.55 -7.24 -2.39
C ASN A 299 -1.63 -5.71 -2.28
N ASN A 300 -1.77 -5.00 -3.41
CA ASN A 300 -1.79 -3.55 -3.46
C ASN A 300 -3.22 -3.02 -3.26
N VAL A 301 -3.70 -3.14 -2.02
CA VAL A 301 -5.11 -2.95 -1.63
C VAL A 301 -5.32 -1.73 -0.74
N LEU A 302 -6.57 -1.32 -0.60
CA LEU A 302 -7.02 -0.41 0.47
C LEU A 302 -7.86 -1.19 1.48
N VAL A 303 -7.67 -0.92 2.77
CA VAL A 303 -8.34 -1.63 3.86
C VAL A 303 -8.93 -0.64 4.86
N GLU A 304 -10.18 -0.89 5.26
CA GLU A 304 -10.82 -0.35 6.44
C GLU A 304 -11.01 -1.46 7.46
N ASN A 305 -10.84 -1.18 8.75
CA ASN A 305 -11.22 -2.13 9.81
C ASN A 305 -12.36 -1.58 10.68
N GLY A 306 -12.78 -0.33 10.44
CA GLY A 306 -13.98 0.24 11.02
C GLY A 306 -15.23 -0.16 10.22
N LEU A 307 -16.38 -0.11 10.88
CA LEU A 307 -17.66 -0.34 10.24
C LEU A 307 -18.27 1.00 9.83
N ARG A 308 -18.68 1.10 8.56
CA ARG A 308 -19.48 2.22 8.08
C ARG A 308 -20.94 2.06 8.53
N PRO A 309 -21.69 3.18 8.73
CA PRO A 309 -23.11 3.12 9.06
C PRO A 309 -23.88 2.21 8.09
N GLY A 310 -24.72 1.33 8.62
CA GLY A 310 -25.54 0.40 7.83
C GLY A 310 -24.80 -0.83 7.29
N ARG A 311 -23.47 -0.93 7.45
CA ARG A 311 -22.71 -2.12 7.07
C ARG A 311 -22.48 -3.08 8.24
N ARG A 312 -22.37 -4.36 7.92
CA ARG A 312 -22.10 -5.44 8.90
C ARG A 312 -20.64 -5.90 8.91
N LYS A 313 -19.89 -5.63 7.85
CA LYS A 313 -18.49 -6.00 7.70
C LYS A 313 -17.66 -4.77 7.29
N PRO A 314 -16.37 -4.74 7.66
CA PRO A 314 -15.43 -3.73 7.17
C PRO A 314 -15.24 -3.86 5.65
N LEU A 315 -14.74 -2.81 5.01
CA LEU A 315 -14.49 -2.77 3.57
C LEU A 315 -13.03 -3.04 3.24
N MET A 316 -12.79 -3.66 2.10
CA MET A 316 -11.49 -3.67 1.45
C MET A 316 -11.65 -3.54 -0.07
N TRP A 317 -10.76 -2.80 -0.75
CA TRP A 317 -10.76 -2.64 -2.21
C TRP A 317 -9.67 -3.50 -2.85
N LEU A 318 -10.07 -4.37 -3.79
CA LEU A 318 -9.21 -5.38 -4.40
C LEU A 318 -9.02 -5.03 -5.88
N PRO A 319 -7.78 -4.87 -6.39
CA PRO A 319 -7.58 -4.73 -7.82
C PRO A 319 -8.00 -6.02 -8.51
N GLN A 320 -8.71 -5.92 -9.62
CA GLN A 320 -9.03 -7.05 -10.49
C GLN A 320 -8.20 -6.99 -11.76
N PHE A 321 -7.82 -8.17 -12.23
CA PHE A 321 -7.02 -8.33 -13.44
C PHE A 321 -7.67 -9.27 -14.46
N GLY A 322 -8.62 -10.10 -14.02
CA GLY A 322 -9.33 -11.08 -14.82
C GLY A 322 -10.32 -10.49 -15.82
N ASP A 323 -10.61 -9.19 -15.75
CA ASP A 323 -11.51 -8.52 -16.67
C ASP A 323 -10.90 -8.23 -18.05
N LEU A 324 -9.56 -8.20 -18.15
CA LEU A 324 -8.81 -8.01 -19.42
C LEU A 324 -7.81 -9.13 -19.71
N GLU A 325 -7.59 -10.03 -18.75
CA GLU A 325 -6.68 -11.17 -18.85
C GLU A 325 -7.38 -12.43 -18.34
N PRO A 326 -6.99 -13.65 -18.74
CA PRO A 326 -7.63 -14.88 -18.27
C PRO A 326 -7.21 -15.23 -16.83
N LEU A 327 -7.58 -14.38 -15.88
CA LEU A 327 -7.12 -14.40 -14.48
C LEU A 327 -8.29 -14.31 -13.48
N GLU A 328 -9.53 -14.54 -13.92
CA GLU A 328 -10.74 -14.45 -13.10
C GLU A 328 -10.72 -15.41 -11.91
N ASP A 329 -10.03 -16.54 -12.03
CA ASP A 329 -9.84 -17.50 -10.95
C ASP A 329 -8.97 -16.92 -9.83
N TYR A 330 -7.96 -16.11 -10.17
CA TYR A 330 -7.13 -15.40 -9.20
C TYR A 330 -7.89 -14.26 -8.54
N ASP A 331 -8.72 -13.53 -9.29
CA ASP A 331 -9.62 -12.52 -8.74
C ASP A 331 -10.52 -13.11 -7.66
N ARG A 332 -11.19 -14.24 -7.97
CA ARG A 332 -12.08 -14.95 -7.04
C ARG A 332 -11.32 -15.52 -5.85
N ALA A 333 -10.14 -16.12 -6.07
CA ALA A 333 -9.34 -16.67 -4.98
C ALA A 333 -8.88 -15.59 -4.00
N ASN A 334 -8.39 -14.45 -4.51
CA ASN A 334 -7.98 -13.33 -3.65
C ASN A 334 -9.18 -12.71 -2.91
N ALA A 335 -10.33 -12.55 -3.57
CA ALA A 335 -11.55 -12.09 -2.92
C ALA A 335 -11.98 -13.04 -1.78
N GLY A 336 -12.02 -14.34 -2.04
CA GLY A 336 -12.42 -15.35 -1.04
C GLY A 336 -11.55 -15.32 0.22
N ILE A 337 -10.24 -15.13 0.08
CA ILE A 337 -9.33 -14.98 1.23
C ILE A 337 -9.73 -13.80 2.11
N TRP A 338 -10.02 -12.63 1.53
CA TRP A 338 -10.44 -11.45 2.30
C TRP A 338 -11.85 -11.61 2.89
N GLU A 339 -12.75 -12.29 2.20
CA GLU A 339 -14.09 -12.61 2.70
C GLU A 339 -14.03 -13.55 3.91
N GLU A 340 -13.15 -14.56 3.89
CA GLU A 340 -12.85 -15.46 5.01
C GLU A 340 -12.26 -14.72 6.21
N LEU A 341 -11.45 -13.68 5.96
CA LEU A 341 -10.96 -12.76 6.99
C LEU A 341 -12.06 -11.82 7.53
N GLY A 342 -13.28 -11.87 6.97
CA GLY A 342 -14.45 -11.17 7.48
C GLY A 342 -14.71 -9.80 6.85
N PHE A 343 -14.04 -9.48 5.73
CA PHE A 343 -14.28 -8.24 4.99
C PHE A 343 -15.42 -8.38 3.97
N ASP A 344 -16.03 -7.26 3.62
CA ASP A 344 -16.76 -7.09 2.37
C ASP A 344 -15.77 -6.62 1.31
N VAL A 345 -15.55 -7.45 0.28
CA VAL A 345 -14.61 -7.15 -0.81
C VAL A 345 -15.29 -6.27 -1.86
N ILE A 346 -14.64 -5.15 -2.18
CA ILE A 346 -15.02 -4.26 -3.26
C ILE A 346 -14.07 -4.51 -4.44
N PRO A 347 -14.49 -5.25 -5.48
CA PRO A 347 -13.67 -5.46 -6.65
C PRO A 347 -13.53 -4.16 -7.43
N VAL A 348 -12.30 -3.84 -7.86
CA VAL A 348 -12.00 -2.67 -8.68
C VAL A 348 -11.40 -3.15 -10.00
N PRO A 349 -12.12 -3.05 -11.14
CA PRO A 349 -11.68 -3.63 -12.40
C PRO A 349 -10.67 -2.80 -13.18
N GLU A 350 -10.09 -3.42 -14.22
CA GLU A 350 -9.22 -2.85 -15.25
C GLU A 350 -7.80 -2.51 -14.81
N TRP A 351 -7.31 -3.09 -13.71
CA TRP A 351 -5.94 -2.83 -13.25
C TRP A 351 -4.86 -3.50 -14.10
N SER A 352 -5.24 -4.44 -14.98
CA SER A 352 -4.35 -4.99 -16.01
C SER A 352 -3.76 -3.91 -16.92
N ARG A 353 -4.44 -2.77 -17.08
CA ARG A 353 -3.91 -1.61 -17.82
C ARG A 353 -2.67 -0.99 -17.18
N PHE A 354 -2.49 -1.14 -15.87
CA PHE A 354 -1.32 -0.67 -15.14
C PHE A 354 -0.26 -1.76 -14.91
N ALA A 355 -0.47 -3.00 -15.36
CA ALA A 355 0.42 -4.13 -15.06
C ALA A 355 1.90 -3.88 -15.43
N SER A 356 2.18 -3.25 -16.57
CA SER A 356 3.56 -2.94 -17.01
C SER A 356 4.24 -1.83 -16.21
N ARG A 357 3.45 -0.99 -15.53
CA ARG A 357 3.90 0.12 -14.69
C ARG A 357 4.02 -0.29 -13.23
N ASN A 358 3.65 -1.54 -12.92
CA ASN A 358 3.92 -2.23 -11.67
C ASN A 358 3.38 -1.49 -10.42
N GLY A 359 2.16 -0.95 -10.52
CA GLY A 359 1.43 -0.32 -9.43
C GLY A 359 -0.07 -0.62 -9.51
N ALA A 360 -0.76 -0.53 -8.39
CA ALA A 360 -2.20 -0.76 -8.28
C ALA A 360 -2.89 0.23 -7.31
N LEU A 361 -3.95 -0.16 -6.59
CA LEU A 361 -4.82 0.74 -5.82
C LEU A 361 -4.04 1.58 -4.80
N ARG A 362 -3.20 0.92 -4.00
CA ARG A 362 -2.42 1.58 -2.94
C ARG A 362 -1.35 2.49 -3.53
N CYS A 363 -0.65 2.08 -4.59
CA CYS A 363 0.34 2.95 -5.23
C CYS A 363 -0.32 4.23 -5.78
N ALA A 364 -1.50 4.09 -6.40
CA ALA A 364 -2.22 5.17 -7.05
C ALA A 364 -2.95 6.13 -6.09
N SER A 365 -2.95 5.85 -4.78
CA SER A 365 -3.70 6.62 -3.80
C SER A 365 -2.93 6.87 -2.51
N LYS A 366 -3.30 7.90 -1.77
CA LYS A 366 -2.74 8.20 -0.44
C LYS A 366 -3.85 8.50 0.54
N VAL A 367 -4.00 7.68 1.58
CA VAL A 367 -4.94 7.99 2.67
C VAL A 367 -4.41 9.17 3.48
N ILE A 368 -5.20 10.24 3.55
CA ILE A 368 -4.84 11.48 4.26
C ILE A 368 -5.34 11.44 5.71
N SER A 369 -6.52 10.88 5.93
CA SER A 369 -7.06 10.74 7.29
C SER A 369 -8.02 9.58 7.40
N ARG A 370 -8.09 9.06 8.64
CA ARG A 370 -8.99 7.99 9.03
C ARG A 370 -9.73 8.41 10.29
N GLN A 371 -11.02 8.09 10.38
CA GLN A 371 -11.72 8.14 11.64
C GLN A 371 -11.27 6.94 12.46
N ARG A 372 -10.59 7.18 13.59
CA ARG A 372 -10.31 6.14 14.56
C ARG A 372 -11.66 5.67 15.13
N ASN A 373 -11.83 4.36 15.30
CA ASN A 373 -12.97 3.83 16.05
C ASN A 373 -12.97 4.52 17.42
N SER A 374 -14.08 5.18 17.79
CA SER A 374 -14.19 5.83 19.10
C SER A 374 -13.89 4.82 20.22
N PRO A 375 -13.24 5.21 21.32
CA PRO A 375 -12.98 4.33 22.46
C PRO A 375 -14.25 3.89 23.22
N VAL A 376 -15.45 4.09 22.65
CA VAL A 376 -16.75 3.74 23.25
C VAL A 376 -17.44 2.57 22.51
N THR A 377 -16.81 2.04 21.47
CA THR A 377 -17.16 0.71 20.94
C THR A 377 -15.90 -0.07 20.67
N ASP A 378 -15.26 -0.50 21.76
CA ASP A 378 -14.58 -1.80 21.83
C ASP A 378 -15.62 -2.92 21.63
N MET A 379 -16.29 -2.93 20.49
CA MET A 379 -16.42 -4.18 19.78
C MET A 379 -15.40 -4.09 18.67
N PRO A 380 -14.15 -4.52 18.93
CA PRO A 380 -13.29 -4.91 17.83
C PRO A 380 -14.15 -5.84 16.96
N ILE A 381 -14.02 -5.77 15.64
CA ILE A 381 -14.05 -7.04 14.90
C ILE A 381 -13.08 -7.88 15.70
N ALA A 382 -13.63 -8.82 16.46
CA ALA A 382 -12.95 -9.34 17.63
C ALA A 382 -11.51 -9.63 17.26
N ARG A 383 -10.58 -9.43 18.19
CA ARG A 383 -9.34 -10.22 18.23
C ARG A 383 -9.68 -11.71 18.35
N LYS A 384 -10.62 -12.21 17.54
CA LYS A 384 -10.84 -13.60 17.24
C LYS A 384 -9.55 -13.98 16.58
N SER A 385 -8.73 -14.72 17.32
CA SER A 385 -7.79 -15.63 16.69
C SER A 385 -8.60 -16.37 15.62
N ILE A 386 -8.32 -16.05 14.36
CA ILE A 386 -8.89 -16.78 13.24
C ILE A 386 -8.18 -18.13 13.28
N THR A 387 -8.80 -19.10 13.96
CA THR A 387 -8.43 -20.51 13.89
C THR A 387 -9.09 -21.05 12.64
N LEU A 388 -8.32 -21.15 11.55
CA LEU A 388 -8.69 -21.96 10.39
C LEU A 388 -8.11 -23.36 10.58
#